data_AF-A0A0F9I427-F1
#
_entry.id   AF-A0A0F9I427-F1
#
_cell.length_a   1.000
_cell.length_b   1.000
_cell.length_c   1.000
_cell.angle_alpha   90.00
_cell.angle_beta   90.00
_cell.angle_gamma   90.00
#
_symmetry.space_group_name_H-M   'P 1'
#
loop_
_entity.id
_entity.type
_entity.pdbx_description
1 polymer ?
#
loop_
_entity_poly.entity_id
_entity_poly.type
_entity_poly.pdbx_seq_one_letter_code
_entity_poly.pdbx_strand_id
1 'polypeptide(L)' 'MNKLKPEKRKAIVAALVEGNSIRATCRMTGAAKGTVIKLLADLREVCAEYQHKHLRKYCAP' A
#
# COMPACT_ATOMS: atom_id res chain seq x y z
N MET A 1 7.51 -17.79 2.27
CA MET A 1 6.27 -16.97 2.25
C MET A 1 5.98 -16.55 0.83
N ASN A 2 4.86 -17.00 0.25
CA ASN A 2 4.53 -16.68 -1.14
C ASN A 2 4.23 -15.19 -1.28
N LYS A 3 4.97 -14.50 -2.14
CA LYS A 3 4.76 -13.08 -2.43
C LYS A 3 3.65 -12.95 -3.48
N LEU A 4 2.80 -11.95 -3.31
CA LEU A 4 1.80 -11.59 -4.32
C LEU A 4 2.51 -11.16 -5.61
N LYS A 5 1.95 -11.56 -6.76
CA LYS A 5 2.34 -11.01 -8.06
C LYS A 5 2.22 -9.48 -8.04
N PRO A 6 3.11 -8.75 -8.72
CA PRO A 6 3.14 -7.29 -8.70
C PRO A 6 1.80 -6.67 -9.12
N GLU A 7 1.09 -7.27 -10.07
CA GLU A 7 -0.26 -6.84 -10.51
C GLU A 7 -1.27 -6.84 -9.36
N LYS A 8 -1.32 -7.91 -8.57
CA LYS A 8 -2.20 -7.97 -7.39
C LYS A 8 -1.81 -6.94 -6.34
N ARG A 9 -0.51 -6.70 -6.12
CA ARG A 9 -0.04 -5.67 -5.19
C ARG A 9 -0.50 -4.29 -5.65
N LYS A 10 -0.36 -3.97 -6.94
CA LYS A 10 -0.85 -2.71 -7.53
C LYS A 10 -2.36 -2.54 -7.34
N ALA A 11 -3.15 -3.57 -7.63
CA ALA A 11 -4.60 -3.51 -7.46
C ALA A 11 -5.03 -3.25 -6.01
N ILE A 12 -4.37 -3.90 -5.03
CA ILE A 12 -4.63 -3.67 -3.61
C ILE A 12 -4.28 -2.23 -3.21
N VAL A 13 -3.12 -1.73 -3.64
CA VAL A 13 -2.67 -0.36 -3.32
C VAL A 13 -3.59 0.68 -3.96
N ALA A 14 -3.95 0.51 -5.23
CA ALA A 14 -4.85 1.42 -5.93
C ALA A 14 -6.20 1.55 -5.22
N ALA A 15 -6.81 0.41 -4.86
CA ALA A 15 -8.06 0.41 -4.12
C ALA A 15 -7.97 1.17 -2.79
N LEU A 16 -6.87 1.02 -2.06
CA LEU A 16 -6.67 1.73 -0.78
C LEU A 16 -6.45 3.23 -0.97
N VAL A 17 -5.74 3.64 -2.02
CA VAL A 17 -5.52 5.05 -2.38
C VAL A 17 -6.82 5.73 -2.80
N GLU A 18 -7.72 5.00 -3.46
CA GLU A 18 -9.07 5.47 -3.83
C GLU A 18 -10.05 5.53 -2.64
N GLY A 19 -9.60 5.20 -1.42
CA GLY A 19 -10.41 5.29 -0.21
C GLY A 19 -11.23 4.04 0.12
N ASN A 20 -10.98 2.92 -0.54
CA ASN A 20 -11.65 1.68 -0.16
C ASN A 20 -11.21 1.19 1.21
N SER A 21 -12.17 0.70 2.00
CA SER A 21 -11.86 0.00 3.25
C SER A 21 -11.09 -1.30 2.99
N ILE A 22 -10.27 -1.74 3.96
CA ILE A 22 -9.56 -3.04 3.88
C ILE A 22 -10.52 -4.19 3.55
N ARG A 23 -11.75 -4.17 4.09
CA ARG A 23 -12.79 -5.18 3.80
C ARG A 23 -13.25 -5.13 2.34
N ALA A 24 -13.49 -3.94 1.80
CA ALA A 24 -13.84 -3.78 0.39
C ALA A 24 -12.70 -4.26 -0.51
N THR A 25 -11.46 -3.86 -0.21
CA THR A 25 -10.27 -4.31 -0.95
C THR A 25 -10.11 -5.82 -0.94
N CYS A 26 -10.34 -6.49 0.20
CA CYS A 26 -10.28 -7.96 0.28
C CYS A 26 -11.33 -8.61 -0.63
N ARG A 27 -12.56 -8.08 -0.68
CA ARG A 27 -13.63 -8.58 -1.55
C ARG A 27 -13.33 -8.39 -3.04
N MET A 28 -12.80 -7.22 -3.41
CA MET A 28 -12.49 -6.90 -4.81
C MET A 28 -11.28 -7.68 -5.35
N THR A 29 -10.24 -7.86 -4.52
CA THR A 29 -8.95 -8.44 -4.96
C THR A 29 -8.80 -9.93 -4.64
N GLY A 30 -9.72 -10.49 -3.85
CA GLY A 30 -9.64 -11.85 -3.30
C GLY A 30 -8.45 -12.05 -2.36
N ALA A 31 -7.81 -10.97 -1.90
CA ALA A 31 -6.70 -11.03 -0.96
C ALA A 31 -7.23 -11.23 0.47
N ALA A 32 -6.50 -12.01 1.27
CA ALA A 32 -6.83 -12.17 2.68
C ALA A 32 -6.54 -10.88 3.45
N LYS A 33 -7.31 -10.59 4.50
CA LYS A 33 -7.11 -9.40 5.34
C LYS A 33 -5.66 -9.27 5.83
N GLY A 34 -5.07 -10.38 6.28
CA GLY A 34 -3.67 -10.41 6.71
C GLY A 34 -2.68 -10.07 5.61
N THR A 35 -2.97 -10.45 4.36
CA THR A 35 -2.10 -10.09 3.21
C THR A 35 -2.16 -8.61 2.87
N VAL A 36 -3.34 -7.98 2.95
CA VAL A 36 -3.49 -6.53 2.71
C VAL A 36 -2.77 -5.73 3.80
N ILE A 37 -2.93 -6.12 5.07
CA ILE A 37 -2.27 -5.45 6.20
C ILE A 37 -0.74 -5.60 6.12
N LYS A 38 -0.23 -6.80 5.82
CA LYS A 38 1.21 -7.00 5.64
C LYS A 38 1.77 -6.18 4.49
N LEU A 39 1.06 -6.15 3.35
CA LEU A 39 1.46 -5.32 2.21
C LEU A 39 1.55 -3.83 2.59
N LEU A 40 0.59 -3.32 3.37
CA LEU A 40 0.62 -1.95 3.88
C LEU A 40 1.80 -1.71 4.83
N ALA A 41 2.07 -2.64 5.74
CA ALA A 41 3.21 -2.55 6.65
C ALA A 41 4.54 -2.52 5.89
N ASP A 42 4.70 -3.35 4.86
CA ASP A 42 5.90 -3.38 4.02
C ASP A 42 6.06 -2.09 3.19
N LEU A 43 4.96 -1.45 2.78
CA LEU A 43 4.99 -0.22 1.99
C LEU A 43 5.33 1.03 2.83
N ARG A 44 5.04 1.01 4.14
CA ARG A 44 5.24 2.16 5.04
C ARG A 44 6.63 2.76 4.90
N GLU A 45 7.66 1.94 5.07
CA GLU A 45 9.05 2.40 5.13
C GLU A 45 9.50 2.97 3.78
N VAL A 46 9.17 2.28 2.69
CA VAL A 46 9.47 2.73 1.32
C VAL A 46 8.77 4.06 1.01
N CYS A 47 7.50 4.19 1.38
CA CYS A 47 6.74 5.43 1.21
C CYS A 47 7.34 6.58 2.03
N ALA A 48 7.71 6.33 3.29
CA ALA A 48 8.32 7.34 4.15
C ALA A 48 9.68 7.81 3.61
N GLU A 49 10.53 6.89 3.15
CA GLU A 49 11.79 7.25 2.51
C GLU A 49 11.58 8.05 1.22
N TYR A 50 10.64 7.63 0.37
CA TYR A 50 10.34 8.33 -0.87
C TYR A 50 9.84 9.74 -0.58
N GLN A 51 8.92 9.88 0.37
CA GLN A 51 8.44 11.19 0.83
C GLN A 51 9.58 12.02 1.41
N HIS A 52 10.47 11.46 2.23
CA HIS A 52 11.62 12.19 2.76
C HIS A 52 12.57 12.68 1.66
N LYS A 53 12.83 11.86 0.63
CA LYS A 53 13.72 12.24 -0.48
C LYS A 53 13.12 13.31 -1.40
N HIS A 54 11.81 13.24 -1.65
CA HIS A 54 11.15 14.07 -2.67
C HIS A 54 10.36 15.25 -2.12
N LEU A 55 9.77 15.12 -0.93
CA LEU A 55 8.91 16.15 -0.33
C LEU A 55 9.65 17.08 0.64
N ARG A 56 10.89 16.76 1.03
CA ARG A 56 11.69 17.58 1.95
C ARG A 56 11.92 19.02 1.46
N LYS A 57 11.86 19.25 0.14
CA LYS A 57 11.92 20.59 -0.45
C LYS A 57 10.71 21.47 -0.12
N TYR A 58 9.58 20.86 0.25
CA TYR A 58 8.31 21.53 0.52
C TYR A 58 7.96 21.58 2.02
N CYS A 59 8.82 21.04 2.88
CA CYS A 59 8.63 20.99 4.33
C CYS A 59 9.84 21.63 5.05
N ALA A 60 10.25 22.80 4.57
CA ALA A 60 11.14 23.68 5.31
C ALA A 60 10.28 24.57 6.24
N PRO A 61 10.70 24.83 7.50
CA PRO A 61 10.21 26.00 8.23
C PRO A 61 10.64 27.30 7.55
#